data_AF-A0A8C0ZUW2-F1
#
_entry.id   AF-A0A8C0ZUW2-F1
#
_cell.length_a   1.000
_cell.length_b   1.000
_cell.length_c   1.000
_cell.angle_alpha   90.00
_cell.angle_beta   90.00
_cell.angle_gamma   90.00
#
_symmetry.space_group_name_H-M   'P 1'
#
loop_
_entity.id
_entity.type
_entity.pdbx_description
1 polymer ?
#
loop_
_entity_poly.entity_id
_entity_poly.type
_entity_poly.pdbx_seq_one_letter_code
_entity_poly.pdbx_strand_id
1 'polypeptide(L)'
;MDKRGGIPSSLPALLAASISRVVARFKAYKVSALGIWKLGGPMAPLGGAPRLVLLFSGKRKSGKDFLTEALQSRLGADVCAVLRLSGPLKEQFAQDHGLDFQRLLDASTYKETYRRDMIRWGEEKRRADPGFFCRKIVDGVSQPVWLVSDTRRVSDIQWFQEAYGAVTQTVRVVASKESRQQRGWVFTPGVDDAESECDLDNFGDFDWVIENHGDEQHLEEQLGNLLEFVRCRL
;
A
#
# COMPACT_ATOMS: atom_id res chain seq x y z
N MET A 1 66.10 -24.21 -22.45
CA MET A 1 65.25 -23.63 -23.51
C MET A 1 63.82 -23.69 -23.00
N ASP A 2 63.48 -22.91 -21.98
CA ASP A 2 62.96 -21.54 -22.10
C ASP A 2 61.84 -21.42 -23.14
N LYS A 3 60.59 -21.34 -22.64
CA LYS A 3 59.66 -20.27 -22.99
C LYS A 3 58.48 -20.24 -22.00
N ARG A 4 58.44 -19.13 -21.28
CA ARG A 4 57.30 -18.59 -20.52
C ARG A 4 56.11 -18.33 -21.45
N GLY A 5 54.91 -18.61 -20.95
CA GLY A 5 53.63 -18.11 -21.43
C GLY A 5 52.60 -18.56 -20.41
N GLY A 6 52.04 -17.71 -19.56
CA GLY A 6 51.43 -16.41 -19.85
C GLY A 6 49.98 -16.56 -19.43
N ILE A 7 49.69 -16.18 -18.17
CA ILE A 7 48.33 -16.18 -17.63
C ILE A 7 47.52 -15.17 -18.44
N PRO A 8 46.40 -15.53 -19.08
CA PRO A 8 45.54 -14.54 -19.71
C PRO A 8 44.69 -13.87 -18.62
N SER A 9 45.12 -12.68 -18.22
CA SER A 9 44.27 -11.65 -17.65
C SER A 9 43.40 -11.04 -18.76
N SER A 10 42.11 -11.34 -18.80
CA SER A 10 41.08 -10.46 -19.38
C SER A 10 39.69 -11.04 -19.19
N LEU A 11 38.94 -10.46 -18.25
CA LEU A 11 37.48 -10.44 -18.27
C LEU A 11 37.07 -9.22 -19.11
N PRO A 12 36.44 -9.35 -20.28
CA PRO A 12 35.97 -8.20 -21.04
C PRO A 12 34.50 -7.88 -20.70
N ALA A 13 34.30 -6.71 -20.10
CA ALA A 13 33.33 -5.70 -20.52
C ALA A 13 31.82 -6.04 -20.65
N LEU A 14 31.28 -7.13 -20.09
CA LEU A 14 29.83 -7.41 -20.13
C LEU A 14 29.05 -6.99 -18.87
N LEU A 15 29.72 -6.61 -17.77
CA LEU A 15 29.04 -6.18 -16.55
C LEU A 15 28.83 -4.65 -16.44
N ALA A 16 29.63 -3.85 -17.15
CA ALA A 16 29.55 -2.39 -17.10
C ALA A 16 28.41 -1.80 -17.95
N ALA A 17 27.91 -2.52 -18.96
CA ALA A 17 26.84 -2.05 -19.84
C ALA A 17 25.43 -2.16 -19.22
N SER A 18 25.26 -2.94 -18.15
CA SER A 18 23.95 -3.13 -17.50
C SER A 18 23.63 -1.99 -16.51
N ILE A 19 24.65 -1.41 -15.87
CA ILE A 19 24.48 -0.33 -14.88
C ILE A 19 24.14 1.01 -15.56
N SER A 20 24.71 1.30 -16.73
CA SER A 20 24.39 2.54 -17.47
C SER A 20 22.97 2.57 -18.06
N ARG A 21 22.33 1.42 -18.29
CA ARG A 21 20.92 1.37 -18.77
C ARG A 21 19.91 1.58 -17.65
N VAL A 22 20.25 1.23 -16.41
CA VAL A 22 19.38 1.45 -15.24
C VAL A 22 19.32 2.95 -14.88
N VAL A 23 20.45 3.65 -14.93
CA VAL A 23 20.49 5.10 -14.65
C VAL A 23 19.80 5.93 -15.75
N ALA A 24 19.84 5.48 -17.01
CA ALA A 24 19.18 6.18 -18.12
C ALA A 24 17.64 6.09 -18.09
N ARG A 25 17.07 5.02 -17.49
CA ARG A 25 15.61 4.85 -17.37
C ARG A 25 14.98 5.72 -16.27
N PHE A 26 15.76 6.13 -15.26
CA PHE A 26 15.32 7.04 -14.20
C PHE A 26 14.96 8.45 -14.70
N LYS A 27 15.43 8.86 -15.89
CA LYS A 27 15.06 10.17 -16.48
C LYS A 27 13.81 10.12 -17.36
N ALA A 28 13.40 8.96 -17.87
CA ALA A 28 12.34 8.89 -18.89
C ALA A 28 10.91 8.92 -18.31
N TYR A 29 10.70 8.45 -17.08
CA TYR A 29 9.37 8.46 -16.45
C TYR A 29 8.98 9.80 -15.82
N LYS A 30 9.91 10.76 -15.71
CA LYS A 30 9.61 12.10 -15.17
C LYS A 30 8.91 13.04 -16.16
N VAL A 31 8.68 12.64 -17.42
CA VAL A 31 8.29 13.58 -18.49
C VAL A 31 6.80 13.47 -18.91
N SER A 32 6.03 12.46 -18.47
CA SER A 32 4.61 12.34 -18.85
C SER A 32 3.58 12.76 -17.78
N ALA A 33 4.01 13.32 -16.64
CA ALA A 33 3.08 13.87 -15.64
C ALA A 33 2.78 15.38 -15.83
N LEU A 34 3.32 16.01 -16.88
CA LEU A 34 2.95 17.38 -17.26
C LEU A 34 1.68 17.36 -18.13
N GLY A 35 0.54 17.07 -17.51
CA GLY A 35 -0.73 16.99 -18.21
C GLY A 35 -1.93 17.11 -17.28
N ILE A 36 -2.30 18.36 -16.98
CA ILE A 36 -3.63 18.77 -16.48
C ILE A 36 -3.91 18.47 -14.99
N TRP A 37 -3.31 19.24 -14.09
CA TRP A 37 -3.92 19.63 -12.80
C TRP A 37 -3.62 21.11 -12.54
N LYS A 38 -4.25 22.00 -13.32
CA LYS A 38 -4.36 23.42 -12.95
C LYS A 38 -5.69 23.57 -12.21
N LEU A 39 -5.63 23.55 -10.88
CA LEU A 39 -6.44 24.30 -9.92
C LEU A 39 -6.20 23.70 -8.51
N GLY A 40 -5.08 24.09 -7.90
CA GLY A 40 -4.70 23.74 -6.53
C GLY A 40 -3.25 24.15 -6.32
N GLY A 41 -3.00 25.12 -5.43
CA GLY A 41 -1.64 25.52 -5.05
C GLY A 41 -0.86 24.36 -4.40
N PRO A 42 0.40 24.58 -3.95
CA PRO A 42 1.14 23.58 -3.20
C PRO A 42 0.25 23.10 -2.04
N MET A 43 -0.03 21.79 -1.98
CA MET A 43 -0.83 21.21 -0.91
C MET A 43 -0.13 21.50 0.43
N ALA A 44 -0.66 22.46 1.19
CA ALA A 44 -0.33 22.60 2.61
C ALA A 44 -0.77 21.31 3.33
N PRO A 45 -0.07 20.86 4.39
CA PRO A 45 -0.33 19.55 4.98
C PRO A 45 -1.71 19.54 5.62
N LEU A 46 -2.64 18.76 5.07
CA LEU A 46 -4.01 18.61 5.55
C LEU A 46 -4.11 17.53 6.65
N GLY A 47 -3.06 17.37 7.46
CA GLY A 47 -2.91 16.37 8.50
C GLY A 47 -1.65 16.62 9.34
N GLY A 48 -1.43 15.78 10.37
CA GLY A 48 -0.21 15.83 11.18
C GLY A 48 1.07 15.63 10.35
N ALA A 49 2.24 15.80 10.99
CA ALA A 49 3.54 15.57 10.35
C ALA A 49 4.12 14.22 10.82
N PRO A 50 3.76 13.09 10.18
CA PRO A 50 4.29 11.79 10.54
C PRO A 50 5.79 11.72 10.21
N ARG A 51 6.51 10.91 10.98
CA ARG A 51 7.89 10.52 10.67
C ARG A 51 7.94 9.35 9.69
N LEU A 52 6.86 8.58 9.60
CA LEU A 52 6.72 7.46 8.68
C LEU A 52 5.24 7.18 8.37
N VAL A 53 4.93 6.97 7.10
CA VAL A 53 3.63 6.51 6.61
C VAL A 53 3.85 5.19 5.87
N LEU A 54 3.29 4.09 6.38
CA LEU A 54 3.30 2.79 5.71
C LEU A 54 1.95 2.55 5.02
N LEU A 55 1.97 2.42 3.70
CA LEU A 55 0.81 2.14 2.87
C LEU A 55 0.70 0.64 2.63
N PHE A 56 -0.16 -0.03 3.39
CA PHE A 56 -0.38 -1.45 3.25
C PHE A 56 -1.42 -1.74 2.18
N SER A 57 -1.08 -2.68 1.30
CA SER A 57 -2.02 -3.27 0.35
C SER A 57 -1.86 -4.79 0.32
N GLY A 58 -2.91 -5.50 -0.10
CA GLY A 58 -2.89 -6.94 -0.19
C GLY A 58 -4.29 -7.49 -0.42
N LYS A 59 -4.38 -8.56 -1.22
CA LYS A 59 -5.66 -9.20 -1.55
C LYS A 59 -6.33 -9.80 -0.31
N ARG A 60 -7.64 -10.03 -0.36
CA ARG A 60 -8.38 -10.75 0.69
C ARG A 60 -7.68 -12.04 1.12
N LYS A 61 -7.67 -12.27 2.44
CA LYS A 61 -7.06 -13.46 3.08
C LYS A 61 -5.54 -13.58 2.88
N SER A 62 -4.84 -12.50 2.56
CA SER A 62 -3.37 -12.44 2.53
C SER A 62 -2.72 -12.32 3.92
N GLY A 63 -3.48 -11.95 4.95
CA GLY A 63 -2.95 -11.69 6.30
C GLY A 63 -2.49 -10.26 6.54
N LYS A 64 -2.81 -9.33 5.63
CA LYS A 64 -2.54 -7.90 5.78
C LYS A 64 -3.03 -7.31 7.11
N ASP A 65 -4.28 -7.58 7.49
CA ASP A 65 -4.87 -7.02 8.72
C ASP A 65 -4.10 -7.50 9.96
N PHE A 66 -3.77 -8.80 10.00
CA PHE A 66 -2.93 -9.40 11.03
C PHE A 66 -1.58 -8.69 11.17
N LEU A 67 -0.90 -8.42 10.05
CA LEU A 67 0.40 -7.73 10.06
C LEU A 67 0.29 -6.30 10.60
N THR A 68 -0.74 -5.54 10.17
CA THR A 68 -0.93 -4.17 10.66
C THR A 68 -1.27 -4.12 12.15
N GLU A 69 -2.06 -5.07 12.65
CA GLU A 69 -2.40 -5.20 14.06
C GLU A 69 -1.19 -5.64 14.90
N ALA A 70 -0.39 -6.56 14.40
CA ALA A 70 0.83 -7.01 15.06
C ALA A 70 1.89 -5.90 15.13
N LEU A 71 2.06 -5.10 14.07
CA LEU A 71 2.94 -3.93 14.08
C LEU A 71 2.48 -2.89 15.12
N GLN A 72 1.20 -2.53 15.09
CA GLN A 72 0.66 -1.57 16.05
C GLN A 72 0.83 -2.07 17.50
N SER A 73 0.54 -3.35 17.75
CA SER A 73 0.68 -3.95 19.08
C SER A 73 2.12 -3.89 19.60
N ARG A 74 3.13 -4.08 18.72
CA ARG A 74 4.55 -4.01 19.11
C ARG A 74 5.09 -2.59 19.24
N LEU A 75 4.48 -1.61 18.58
CA LEU A 75 4.88 -0.20 18.63
C LEU A 75 4.15 0.59 19.73
N GLY A 76 2.91 0.19 20.05
CA GLY A 76 2.01 0.91 20.95
C GLY A 76 1.13 1.94 20.22
N ALA A 77 -0.12 2.09 20.68
CA ALA A 77 -1.12 2.96 20.05
C ALA A 77 -0.78 4.47 20.14
N ASP A 78 0.05 4.86 21.12
CA ASP A 78 0.54 6.23 21.28
C ASP A 78 1.60 6.60 20.23
N VAL A 79 2.29 5.59 19.68
CA VAL A 79 3.35 5.75 18.68
C VAL A 79 2.83 5.48 17.27
N CYS A 80 1.90 4.55 17.14
CA CYS A 80 1.47 4.00 15.85
C CYS A 80 -0.05 4.05 15.69
N ALA A 81 -0.52 4.84 14.72
CA ALA A 81 -1.93 4.90 14.34
C ALA A 81 -2.23 3.95 13.17
N VAL A 82 -3.30 3.16 13.27
CA VAL A 82 -3.83 2.37 12.15
C VAL A 82 -4.97 3.15 11.50
N LEU A 83 -4.75 3.57 10.26
CA LEU A 83 -5.69 4.36 9.46
C LEU A 83 -6.40 3.46 8.44
N ARG A 84 -7.70 3.68 8.22
CA ARG A 84 -8.52 2.84 7.33
C ARG A 84 -9.33 3.70 6.36
N LEU A 85 -9.01 3.69 5.08
CA LEU A 85 -9.75 4.36 4.01
C LEU A 85 -11.19 3.87 3.91
N SER A 86 -11.44 2.61 4.27
CA SER A 86 -12.78 2.05 4.33
C SER A 86 -13.67 2.64 5.45
N GLY A 87 -13.10 3.30 6.46
CA GLY A 87 -13.86 3.97 7.52
C GLY A 87 -14.68 5.14 6.95
N PRO A 88 -14.03 6.20 6.45
CA PRO A 88 -14.72 7.33 5.85
C PRO A 88 -15.58 6.98 4.64
N LEU A 89 -15.22 5.93 3.88
CA LEU A 89 -16.07 5.40 2.80
C LEU A 89 -17.44 4.97 3.34
N LYS A 90 -17.46 4.14 4.39
CA LYS A 90 -18.72 3.63 4.97
C LYS A 90 -19.52 4.74 5.63
N GLU A 91 -18.85 5.61 6.37
CA GLU A 91 -19.49 6.71 7.10
C GLU A 91 -20.20 7.67 6.14
N GLN A 92 -19.48 8.14 5.12
CA GLN A 92 -20.04 9.08 4.15
C GLN A 92 -21.08 8.42 3.24
N PHE A 93 -20.89 7.16 2.85
CA PHE A 93 -21.90 6.42 2.10
C PHE A 93 -23.20 6.28 2.90
N ALA A 94 -23.10 5.95 4.20
CA ALA A 94 -24.25 5.84 5.08
C ALA A 94 -24.99 7.18 5.20
N GLN A 95 -24.25 8.26 5.40
CA GLN A 95 -24.79 9.61 5.51
C GLN A 95 -25.54 10.04 4.24
N ASP A 96 -24.92 9.90 3.07
CA ASP A 96 -25.50 10.32 1.78
C ASP A 96 -26.77 9.54 1.41
N HIS A 97 -26.93 8.32 1.93
CA HIS A 97 -28.04 7.41 1.57
C HIS A 97 -29.03 7.20 2.73
N GLY A 98 -28.90 7.92 3.84
CA GLY A 98 -29.77 7.77 5.01
C GLY A 98 -29.73 6.37 5.63
N LEU A 99 -28.58 5.69 5.57
CA LEU A 99 -28.39 4.36 6.13
C LEU A 99 -27.87 4.43 7.57
N ASP A 100 -28.14 3.39 8.34
CA ASP A 100 -27.56 3.22 9.67
C ASP A 100 -26.09 2.80 9.55
N PHE A 101 -25.19 3.72 9.92
CA PHE A 101 -23.76 3.49 9.88
C PHE A 101 -23.32 2.30 10.77
N GLN A 102 -23.91 2.13 11.95
CA GLN A 102 -23.53 1.03 12.86
C GLN A 102 -23.85 -0.33 12.22
N ARG A 103 -25.01 -0.42 11.55
CA ARG A 103 -25.39 -1.64 10.83
C ARG A 103 -24.54 -1.91 9.58
N LEU A 104 -23.94 -0.88 8.98
CA LEU A 104 -22.96 -1.01 7.89
C LEU A 104 -21.57 -1.46 8.39
N LEU A 105 -21.26 -1.24 9.66
CA LEU A 105 -20.05 -1.76 10.30
C LEU A 105 -20.17 -3.25 10.61
N ASP A 106 -21.35 -3.70 11.03
CA ASP A 106 -21.61 -5.10 11.39
C ASP A 106 -21.48 -6.04 10.18
N ALA A 107 -20.79 -7.17 10.39
CA ALA A 107 -20.52 -8.21 9.39
C ALA A 107 -21.78 -9.04 9.03
N SER A 108 -22.86 -8.36 8.69
CA SER A 108 -24.16 -8.94 8.38
C SER A 108 -24.39 -9.00 6.86
N THR A 109 -25.38 -9.79 6.45
CA THR A 109 -25.95 -9.81 5.09
C THR A 109 -26.33 -8.41 4.60
N TYR A 110 -26.68 -7.50 5.52
CA TYR A 110 -26.99 -6.10 5.23
C TYR A 110 -25.81 -5.38 4.55
N LYS A 111 -24.59 -5.56 5.04
CA LYS A 111 -23.38 -4.96 4.46
C LYS A 111 -23.07 -5.49 3.07
N GLU A 112 -23.26 -6.78 2.83
CA GLU A 112 -22.98 -7.37 1.53
C GLU A 112 -23.99 -6.95 0.45
N THR A 113 -25.24 -6.68 0.83
CA THR A 113 -26.25 -6.09 -0.07
C THR A 113 -25.79 -4.75 -0.65
N TYR A 114 -25.16 -3.89 0.15
CA TYR A 114 -24.74 -2.54 -0.27
C TYR A 114 -23.28 -2.46 -0.71
N ARG A 115 -22.51 -3.55 -0.62
CA ARG A 115 -21.07 -3.52 -0.90
C ARG A 115 -20.76 -3.01 -2.30
N ARG A 116 -21.49 -3.51 -3.31
CA ARG A 116 -21.29 -3.12 -4.71
C ARG A 116 -21.57 -1.63 -4.90
N ASP A 117 -22.68 -1.14 -4.36
CA ASP A 117 -23.10 0.24 -4.53
C ASP A 117 -22.17 1.21 -3.79
N MET A 118 -21.70 0.82 -2.60
CA MET A 118 -20.70 1.56 -1.83
C MET A 118 -19.35 1.62 -2.56
N ILE A 119 -18.90 0.52 -3.18
CA ILE A 119 -17.66 0.53 -4.00
C ILE A 119 -17.83 1.50 -5.15
N ARG A 120 -18.93 1.39 -5.91
CA ARG A 120 -19.22 2.26 -7.06
C ARG A 120 -19.24 3.74 -6.66
N TRP A 121 -19.99 4.08 -5.62
CA TRP A 121 -20.05 5.44 -5.07
C TRP A 121 -18.65 5.92 -4.65
N GLY A 122 -17.87 5.05 -4.00
CA GLY A 122 -16.49 5.33 -3.63
C GLY A 122 -15.60 5.63 -4.84
N GLU A 123 -15.73 4.89 -5.94
CA GLU A 123 -15.00 5.18 -7.18
C GLU A 123 -15.43 6.49 -7.83
N GLU A 124 -16.71 6.83 -7.78
CA GLU A 124 -17.20 8.11 -8.27
C GLU A 124 -16.56 9.27 -7.48
N LYS A 125 -16.48 9.17 -6.14
CA LYS A 125 -15.77 10.15 -5.31
C LYS A 125 -14.27 10.21 -5.61
N ARG A 126 -13.58 9.07 -5.72
CA ARG A 126 -12.13 9.03 -6.01
C ARG A 126 -11.77 9.56 -7.40
N ARG A 127 -12.61 9.31 -8.41
CA ARG A 127 -12.39 9.84 -9.77
C ARG A 127 -12.52 11.37 -9.81
N ALA A 128 -13.46 11.92 -9.05
CA ALA A 128 -13.60 13.37 -8.91
C ALA A 128 -12.46 13.98 -8.07
N ASP A 129 -12.03 13.28 -7.02
CA ASP A 129 -11.05 13.74 -6.06
C ASP A 129 -10.29 12.55 -5.44
N PRO A 130 -9.08 12.22 -5.93
CA PRO A 130 -8.28 11.10 -5.43
C PRO A 130 -8.00 11.15 -3.92
N GLY A 131 -7.93 12.36 -3.35
CA GLY A 131 -7.62 12.56 -1.94
C GLY A 131 -8.84 12.56 -1.01
N PHE A 132 -10.06 12.35 -1.53
CA PHE A 132 -11.30 12.52 -0.76
C PHE A 132 -11.32 11.74 0.56
N PHE A 133 -10.98 10.45 0.52
CA PHE A 133 -10.91 9.62 1.72
C PHE A 133 -9.56 9.76 2.45
N CYS A 134 -8.47 9.98 1.70
CA CYS A 134 -7.14 10.09 2.27
C CYS A 134 -7.03 11.26 3.26
N ARG A 135 -7.60 12.42 2.93
CA ARG A 135 -7.65 13.58 3.84
C ARG A 135 -8.45 13.30 5.11
N LYS A 136 -9.54 12.54 5.02
CA LYS A 136 -10.37 12.22 6.18
C LYS A 136 -9.67 11.29 7.18
N ILE A 137 -8.81 10.38 6.70
CA ILE A 137 -8.13 9.43 7.61
C ILE A 137 -6.89 10.00 8.29
N VAL A 138 -6.32 11.10 7.78
CA VAL A 138 -5.13 11.76 8.36
C VAL A 138 -5.48 12.94 9.26
N ASP A 139 -6.74 13.38 9.22
CA ASP A 139 -7.23 14.49 10.04
C ASP A 139 -7.16 14.12 11.52
N GLY A 140 -6.60 15.02 12.34
CA GLY A 140 -6.45 14.83 13.79
C GLY A 140 -5.46 13.75 14.25
N VAL A 141 -4.71 13.09 13.35
CA VAL A 141 -3.77 12.02 13.73
C VAL A 141 -2.45 12.63 14.20
N SER A 142 -2.07 12.35 15.45
CA SER A 142 -0.86 12.91 16.10
C SER A 142 0.31 11.94 16.22
N GLN A 143 0.07 10.64 16.01
CA GLN A 143 1.09 9.60 16.11
C GLN A 143 2.21 9.83 15.09
N PRO A 144 3.49 9.56 15.44
CA PRO A 144 4.60 9.71 14.50
C PRO A 144 4.62 8.64 13.40
N VAL A 145 3.98 7.48 13.60
CA VAL A 145 3.92 6.39 12.60
C VAL A 145 2.48 6.12 12.22
N TRP A 146 2.19 6.14 10.92
CA TRP A 146 0.86 5.87 10.38
C TRP A 146 0.88 4.59 9.54
N LEU A 147 -0.03 3.66 9.84
CA LEU A 147 -0.27 2.45 9.05
C LEU A 147 -1.59 2.62 8.29
N VAL A 148 -1.54 3.02 7.03
CA VAL A 148 -2.73 3.05 6.18
C VAL A 148 -3.00 1.62 5.73
N SER A 149 -3.91 0.94 6.42
CA SER A 149 -3.99 -0.52 6.38
C SER A 149 -4.67 -1.08 5.14
N ASP A 150 -5.44 -0.30 4.37
CA ASP A 150 -6.30 -0.79 3.31
C ASP A 150 -6.24 0.04 2.01
N THR A 151 -5.03 0.46 1.62
CA THR A 151 -4.80 1.00 0.27
C THR A 151 -5.10 -0.04 -0.79
N ARG A 152 -5.82 0.37 -1.82
CA ARG A 152 -6.37 -0.53 -2.84
C ARG A 152 -6.14 -0.03 -4.24
N ARG A 153 -5.88 1.26 -4.42
CA ARG A 153 -5.72 1.90 -5.72
C ARG A 153 -4.38 2.56 -5.87
N VAL A 154 -3.92 2.67 -7.11
CA VAL A 154 -2.72 3.44 -7.46
C VAL A 154 -2.88 4.90 -7.03
N SER A 155 -4.08 5.46 -7.15
CA SER A 155 -4.39 6.84 -6.75
C SER A 155 -4.26 7.06 -5.23
N ASP A 156 -4.53 6.04 -4.40
CA ASP A 156 -4.30 6.11 -2.96
C ASP A 156 -2.78 6.32 -2.71
N ILE A 157 -1.94 5.50 -3.36
CA ILE A 157 -0.47 5.56 -3.23
C ILE A 157 0.07 6.90 -3.70
N GLN A 158 -0.32 7.33 -4.91
CA GLN A 158 0.12 8.59 -5.50
C GLN A 158 -0.22 9.77 -4.61
N TRP A 159 -1.44 9.83 -4.08
CA TRP A 159 -1.83 10.92 -3.20
C TRP A 159 -0.95 11.03 -1.95
N PHE A 160 -0.65 9.90 -1.29
CA PHE A 160 0.21 9.89 -0.11
C PHE A 160 1.66 10.23 -0.44
N GLN A 161 2.19 9.73 -1.56
CA GLN A 161 3.53 10.07 -2.04
C GLN A 161 3.66 11.56 -2.38
N GLU A 162 2.64 12.16 -2.98
CA GLU A 162 2.61 13.60 -3.27
C GLU A 162 2.49 14.44 -1.99
N ALA A 163 1.65 14.00 -1.03
CA ALA A 163 1.38 14.75 0.19
C ALA A 163 2.49 14.66 1.25
N TYR A 164 3.12 13.49 1.41
CA TYR A 164 4.09 13.22 2.49
C TYR A 164 5.49 12.88 1.97
N GLY A 165 5.65 12.58 0.68
CA GLY A 165 6.96 12.46 0.04
C GLY A 165 7.84 11.38 0.67
N ALA A 166 9.02 11.79 1.13
CA ALA A 166 10.09 10.90 1.54
C ALA A 166 9.80 10.05 2.79
N VAL A 167 8.74 10.36 3.55
CA VAL A 167 8.34 9.54 4.72
C VAL A 167 7.31 8.47 4.35
N THR A 168 6.90 8.37 3.09
CA THR A 168 5.94 7.35 2.63
C THR A 168 6.67 6.12 2.12
N GLN A 169 6.31 4.95 2.66
CA GLN A 169 6.72 3.65 2.14
C GLN A 169 5.50 2.78 1.82
N THR A 170 5.60 2.00 0.77
CA THR A 170 4.56 1.08 0.31
C THR A 170 4.89 -0.36 0.72
N VAL A 171 3.90 -1.06 1.27
CA VAL A 171 4.06 -2.45 1.75
C VAL A 171 3.00 -3.32 1.08
N ARG A 172 3.43 -4.25 0.23
CA ARG A 172 2.57 -5.24 -0.42
C ARG A 172 2.62 -6.56 0.34
N VAL A 173 1.47 -6.98 0.86
CA VAL A 173 1.32 -8.30 1.47
C VAL A 173 0.80 -9.26 0.40
N VAL A 174 1.61 -10.26 0.07
CA VAL A 174 1.26 -11.34 -0.85
C VAL A 174 1.12 -12.65 -0.10
N ALA A 175 0.26 -13.51 -0.62
CA ALA A 175 0.10 -14.86 -0.13
C ALA A 175 -0.23 -15.76 -1.32
N SER A 176 0.25 -17.00 -1.26
CA SER A 176 -0.05 -17.99 -2.29
C SER A 176 -1.55 -18.31 -2.28
N LYS A 177 -2.03 -18.84 -3.40
CA LYS A 177 -3.44 -19.24 -3.51
C LYS A 177 -3.78 -20.28 -2.46
N GLU A 178 -2.87 -21.21 -2.22
CA GLU A 178 -2.98 -22.32 -1.27
C GLU A 178 -3.14 -21.80 0.16
N SER A 179 -2.27 -20.90 0.62
CA SER A 179 -2.38 -20.34 1.97
C SER A 179 -3.64 -19.50 2.14
N ARG A 180 -4.07 -18.78 1.09
CA ARG A 180 -5.35 -18.06 1.10
C ARG A 180 -6.52 -19.06 1.23
N GLN A 181 -6.50 -20.16 0.48
CA GLN A 181 -7.52 -21.21 0.53
C GLN A 181 -7.60 -21.89 1.90
N GLN A 182 -6.45 -22.18 2.52
CA GLN A 182 -6.38 -22.69 3.90
C GLN A 182 -7.05 -21.73 4.91
N ARG A 183 -7.00 -20.42 4.64
CA ARG A 183 -7.70 -19.37 5.42
C ARG A 183 -9.17 -19.15 5.00
N GLY A 184 -9.74 -20.10 4.25
CA GLY A 184 -11.11 -20.09 3.78
C GLY A 184 -11.36 -19.15 2.60
N TRP A 185 -10.34 -18.81 1.81
CA TRP A 185 -10.56 -18.07 0.57
C TRP A 185 -11.15 -18.99 -0.50
N VAL A 186 -12.29 -18.57 -1.05
CA VAL A 186 -12.90 -19.15 -2.25
C VAL A 186 -13.07 -18.01 -3.24
N PHE A 187 -12.63 -18.24 -4.48
CA PHE A 187 -12.78 -17.24 -5.54
C PHE A 187 -14.25 -16.87 -5.71
N THR A 188 -14.52 -15.58 -5.62
CA THR A 188 -15.87 -15.01 -5.78
C THR A 188 -15.85 -14.04 -6.96
N PRO A 189 -16.49 -14.40 -8.11
CA PRO A 189 -16.62 -13.50 -9.25
C PRO A 189 -17.29 -12.18 -8.86
N GLY A 190 -16.83 -11.07 -9.42
CA GLY A 190 -17.26 -9.71 -9.07
C GLY A 190 -16.70 -9.17 -7.76
N VAL A 191 -15.90 -9.96 -7.02
CA VAL A 191 -15.22 -9.53 -5.79
C VAL A 191 -13.71 -9.67 -5.94
N ASP A 192 -13.21 -10.88 -6.21
CA ASP A 192 -11.78 -11.16 -6.24
C ASP A 192 -11.11 -10.81 -7.59
N ASP A 193 -11.91 -10.53 -8.62
CA ASP A 193 -11.52 -10.05 -9.95
C ASP A 193 -11.92 -8.57 -10.17
N ALA A 194 -12.57 -7.93 -9.20
CA ALA A 194 -12.93 -6.53 -9.26
C ALA A 194 -11.71 -5.62 -9.04
N GLU A 195 -11.75 -4.41 -9.60
CA GLU A 195 -10.73 -3.37 -9.45
C GLU A 195 -10.32 -3.16 -7.99
N SER A 196 -11.29 -3.19 -7.06
CA SER A 196 -11.04 -3.04 -5.62
C SER A 196 -10.09 -4.07 -5.00
N GLU A 197 -9.81 -5.18 -5.67
CA GLU A 197 -8.84 -6.22 -5.27
C GLU A 197 -7.65 -6.35 -6.24
N CYS A 198 -7.73 -5.82 -7.47
CA CYS A 198 -6.76 -6.08 -8.54
C CYS A 198 -5.99 -4.85 -9.03
N ASP A 199 -6.40 -3.63 -8.70
CA ASP A 199 -5.80 -2.41 -9.26
C ASP A 199 -4.28 -2.31 -9.00
N LEU A 200 -3.83 -2.83 -7.84
CA LEU A 200 -2.43 -2.84 -7.45
C LEU A 200 -1.62 -4.06 -7.93
N ASP A 201 -2.20 -4.95 -8.75
CA ASP A 201 -1.50 -6.15 -9.24
C ASP A 201 -0.36 -5.82 -10.20
N ASN A 202 -0.50 -4.73 -10.97
CA ASN A 202 0.49 -4.30 -11.96
C ASN A 202 1.33 -3.08 -11.50
N PHE A 203 1.23 -2.68 -10.24
CA PHE A 203 1.94 -1.51 -9.72
C PHE A 203 3.48 -1.70 -9.71
N GLY A 204 3.96 -2.87 -9.29
CA GLY A 204 5.37 -3.30 -9.39
C GLY A 204 6.38 -2.60 -8.46
N ASP A 205 6.22 -1.31 -8.19
CA ASP A 205 7.21 -0.47 -7.51
C ASP A 205 6.97 -0.36 -5.98
N PHE A 206 6.79 -1.51 -5.32
CA PHE A 206 6.62 -1.54 -3.85
C PHE A 206 7.97 -1.47 -3.12
N ASP A 207 8.05 -0.68 -2.05
CA ASP A 207 9.25 -0.59 -1.21
C ASP A 207 9.50 -1.87 -0.41
N TRP A 208 8.42 -2.51 0.04
CA TRP A 208 8.44 -3.75 0.79
C TRP A 208 7.42 -4.74 0.23
N VAL A 209 7.83 -6.00 0.13
CA VAL A 209 6.93 -7.12 -0.15
C VAL A 209 7.04 -8.12 1.01
N ILE A 210 5.91 -8.41 1.66
CA ILE A 210 5.81 -9.40 2.74
C ILE A 210 5.07 -10.63 2.20
N GLU A 211 5.67 -11.80 2.41
CA GLU A 211 5.24 -13.07 1.84
C GLU A 211 4.61 -13.97 2.90
N ASN A 212 3.28 -13.96 2.99
CA ASN A 212 2.53 -14.78 3.94
C ASN A 212 2.06 -16.10 3.30
N HIS A 213 3.04 -16.96 3.04
CA HIS A 213 2.85 -18.31 2.48
C HIS A 213 2.53 -19.39 3.54
N GLY A 214 2.22 -19.00 4.78
CA GLY A 214 1.88 -19.92 5.87
C GLY A 214 3.07 -20.45 6.66
N ASP A 215 4.28 -19.93 6.41
CA ASP A 215 5.44 -20.12 7.27
C ASP A 215 5.46 -19.01 8.34
N GLU A 216 5.14 -19.38 9.58
CA GLU A 216 5.06 -18.44 10.70
C GLU A 216 6.42 -17.86 11.07
N GLN A 217 7.48 -18.67 11.00
CA GLN A 217 8.83 -18.21 11.35
C GLN A 217 9.32 -17.20 10.31
N HIS A 218 9.15 -17.51 9.03
CA HIS A 218 9.52 -16.58 7.96
C HIS A 218 8.73 -15.27 8.04
N LEU A 219 7.42 -15.36 8.31
CA LEU A 219 6.59 -14.16 8.47
C LEU A 219 7.04 -13.30 9.66
N GLU A 220 7.42 -13.93 10.78
CA GLU A 220 7.93 -13.22 11.96
C GLU A 220 9.28 -12.55 11.67
N GLU A 221 10.18 -13.20 10.93
CA GLU A 221 11.44 -12.60 10.48
C GLU A 221 11.21 -11.37 9.59
N GLN A 222 10.30 -11.47 8.61
CA GLN A 222 9.92 -10.33 7.75
C GLN A 222 9.32 -9.18 8.56
N LEU A 223 8.48 -9.51 9.55
CA LEU A 223 7.84 -8.56 10.44
C LEU A 223 8.85 -7.89 11.39
N GLY A 224 9.84 -8.64 11.87
CA GLY A 224 10.97 -8.13 12.65
C GLY A 224 11.78 -7.11 11.87
N ASN A 225 12.14 -7.42 10.62
CA ASN A 225 12.88 -6.50 9.74
C ASN A 225 12.10 -5.18 9.50
N LEU A 226 10.80 -5.29 9.23
CA LEU A 226 9.97 -4.09 9.04
C LEU A 226 9.83 -3.29 10.34
N LEU A 227 9.73 -3.95 11.49
CA LEU A 227 9.66 -3.29 12.79
C LEU A 227 10.96 -2.54 13.12
N GLU A 228 12.12 -3.13 12.84
CA GLU A 228 13.41 -2.45 12.98
C GLU A 228 13.51 -1.22 12.07
N PHE A 229 13.08 -1.35 10.81
CA PHE A 229 13.00 -0.21 9.90
C PHE A 229 12.13 0.92 10.46
N VAL A 230 10.95 0.59 11.00
CA VAL A 230 10.06 1.59 11.65
C VAL A 230 10.76 2.25 12.84
N ARG A 231 11.42 1.47 13.71
CA ARG A 231 12.12 1.98 14.88
C ARG A 231 13.27 2.91 14.52
N CYS A 232 13.97 2.68 13.41
CA CYS A 232 15.00 3.57 12.90
C CYS A 232 14.46 4.92 12.35
N ARG A 233 13.14 5.09 12.26
CA ARG A 233 12.48 6.33 11.83
C ARG A 233 11.81 7.09 13.00
N LEU A 234 11.64 6.45 14.16
CA LEU A 234 11.19 7.04 15.42
C LEU A 234 12.28 7.86 16.11
#